data_AF-S2E770-F1
#
_entry.id   AF-S2E770-F1
#
_cell.length_a   1.000
_cell.length_b   1.000
_cell.length_c   1.000
_cell.angle_alpha   90.00
_cell.angle_beta   90.00
_cell.angle_gamma   90.00
#
_symmetry.space_group_name_H-M   'P 1'
#
loop_
_entity.id
_entity.type
_entity.pdbx_description
1 polymer ?
#
loop_
_entity_poly.entity_id
_entity_poly.type
_entity_poly.pdbx_seq_one_letter_code
_entity_poly.pdbx_strand_id
1 'polypeptide(L)'
;MMLKLTLIAKKIKVVLTDVDGVLTNGGMYYSSKGDVMKKFHARDGMGISLLRKNKIPTIIITKENTMMVKKWSKNMKAELFDGVLCKEKILQKSLQTI
;
A
#
# COMPACT_ATOMS: atom_id res chain seq x y z
N MET A 1 13.07 24.12 -4.61
CA MET A 1 12.72 22.67 -4.62
C MET A 1 11.53 22.34 -3.71
N MET A 2 11.56 22.71 -2.42
CA MET A 2 10.51 22.38 -1.44
C MET A 2 9.11 22.94 -1.79
N LEU A 3 9.02 24.18 -2.28
CA LEU A 3 7.76 24.79 -2.73
C LEU A 3 7.08 24.00 -3.87
N LYS A 4 7.85 23.46 -4.81
CA LYS A 4 7.33 22.68 -5.94
C LYS A 4 6.70 21.36 -5.49
N LEU A 5 7.35 20.66 -4.55
CA LEU A 5 6.84 19.41 -3.98
C LEU A 5 5.53 19.63 -3.22
N THR A 6 5.44 20.68 -2.41
CA THR A 6 4.21 21.00 -1.68
C THR A 6 3.03 21.27 -2.63
N LEU A 7 3.27 21.96 -3.76
CA LEU A 7 2.23 22.21 -4.75
C LEU A 7 1.73 20.92 -5.43
N ILE A 8 2.63 19.96 -5.68
CA ILE A 8 2.25 18.65 -6.23
C ILE A 8 1.47 17.84 -5.18
N ALA A 9 1.99 17.75 -3.95
CA ALA A 9 1.38 16.98 -2.87
C ALA A 9 -0.05 17.45 -2.52
N LYS A 10 -0.32 18.76 -2.59
CA LYS A 10 -1.67 19.32 -2.35
C LYS A 10 -2.74 18.83 -3.34
N LYS A 11 -2.34 18.35 -4.52
CA LYS A 11 -3.26 17.83 -5.54
C LYS A 11 -3.56 16.34 -5.38
N ILE A 12 -2.81 15.63 -4.53
CA ILE A 12 -2.98 14.19 -4.33
C ILE A 12 -4.29 13.92 -3.60
N LYS A 13 -5.13 13.07 -4.20
CA LYS A 13 -6.42 12.65 -3.64
C LYS A 13 -6.45 11.19 -3.21
N VAL A 14 -5.49 10.39 -3.66
CA VAL A 14 -5.32 8.98 -3.31
C VAL A 14 -3.84 8.62 -3.29
N VAL A 15 -3.47 7.66 -2.47
CA VAL A 15 -2.14 7.04 -2.52
C VAL A 15 -2.29 5.56 -2.87
N LEU A 16 -1.60 5.14 -3.92
CA LEU A 16 -1.49 3.73 -4.28
C LEU A 16 -0.08 3.27 -3.92
N THR A 17 0.05 2.10 -3.30
CA THR A 17 1.34 1.57 -2.87
C THR A 17 1.48 0.10 -3.18
N ASP A 18 2.71 -0.31 -3.51
CA ASP A 18 3.10 -1.72 -3.50
C ASP A 18 3.36 -2.19 -2.07
N VAL A 19 3.57 -3.49 -1.90
CA VAL A 19 4.00 -4.11 -0.66
C VAL A 19 5.51 -4.31 -0.66
N ASP A 20 6.02 -5.20 -1.51
CA ASP A 20 7.40 -5.65 -1.42
C ASP A 20 8.40 -4.67 -2.01
N GLY A 21 9.38 -4.28 -1.20
CA GLY A 21 10.33 -3.22 -1.54
C GLY A 21 9.77 -1.79 -1.37
N VAL A 22 8.51 -1.65 -0.94
CA VAL A 22 7.88 -0.34 -0.66
C VAL A 22 7.42 -0.23 0.80
N LEU A 23 6.40 -1.01 1.20
CA LEU A 23 5.95 -1.12 2.59
C LEU A 23 6.81 -2.10 3.41
N THR A 24 7.64 -2.87 2.71
CA THR A 24 8.66 -3.75 3.28
C THR A 24 10.02 -3.38 2.71
N ASN A 25 11.08 -3.89 3.34
CA ASN A 25 12.43 -3.79 2.80
C ASN A 25 12.72 -4.79 1.65
N GLY A 26 11.70 -5.46 1.10
CA GLY A 26 11.85 -6.51 0.09
C GLY A 26 12.36 -7.85 0.62
N GLY A 27 12.62 -7.95 1.94
CA GLY A 27 13.01 -9.19 2.58
C GLY A 27 11.84 -10.15 2.71
N MET A 28 12.07 -11.42 2.37
CA MET A 28 11.10 -12.51 2.49
C MET A 28 11.63 -13.57 3.47
N TYR A 29 10.75 -14.04 4.35
CA TYR A 29 11.09 -15.05 5.36
C TYR A 29 10.37 -16.36 5.05
N TYR A 30 11.15 -17.34 4.60
CA TYR A 30 10.67 -18.67 4.27
C TYR A 30 11.00 -19.66 5.39
N SER A 31 10.01 -20.50 5.71
CA SER A 31 10.22 -21.75 6.44
C SER A 31 10.27 -22.91 5.46
N SER A 32 10.55 -24.12 5.95
CA SER A 32 10.40 -25.35 5.18
C SER A 32 8.99 -25.60 4.63
N LYS A 33 7.98 -24.85 5.12
CA LYS A 33 6.58 -24.92 4.66
C LYS A 33 6.16 -23.73 3.79
N GLY A 34 7.08 -22.83 3.41
CA GLY A 34 6.80 -21.63 2.61
C GLY A 34 6.84 -20.32 3.42
N ASP A 35 6.23 -19.27 2.88
CA ASP A 35 6.21 -17.92 3.47
C ASP A 35 5.58 -17.91 4.86
N VAL A 36 6.32 -17.39 5.85
CA VAL A 36 5.84 -17.36 7.24
C VAL A 36 5.77 -15.98 7.85
N MET A 37 6.52 -15.01 7.32
CA MET A 37 6.61 -13.70 7.96
C MET A 37 6.93 -12.58 6.97
N LYS A 38 6.36 -11.40 7.25
CA LYS A 38 6.64 -10.16 6.53
C LYS A 38 6.75 -9.03 7.54
N LYS A 39 7.80 -8.21 7.40
CA LYS A 39 8.06 -7.07 8.30
C LYS A 39 7.58 -5.78 7.66
N PHE A 40 6.56 -5.18 8.27
CA PHE A 40 6.08 -3.83 7.95
C PHE A 40 6.62 -2.81 8.95
N HIS A 41 6.67 -1.54 8.57
CA HIS A 41 7.14 -0.48 9.46
C HIS A 41 5.99 0.26 10.15
N ALA A 42 6.11 0.48 11.46
CA ALA A 42 5.07 1.19 12.23
C ALA A 42 4.85 2.64 11.76
N ARG A 43 5.91 3.30 11.27
CA ARG A 43 5.79 4.66 10.69
C ARG A 43 4.91 4.70 9.45
N ASP A 44 4.94 3.65 8.62
CA ASP A 44 4.08 3.59 7.43
C ASP A 44 2.62 3.47 7.84
N GLY A 45 2.33 2.69 8.88
CA GLY A 45 0.99 2.61 9.45
C GLY A 45 0.48 3.96 9.99
N MET A 46 1.37 4.76 10.60
CA MET A 46 1.04 6.14 10.99
C MET A 46 0.81 7.03 9.77
N GLY A 47 1.65 6.92 8.73
CA GLY A 47 1.49 7.64 7.47
C GLY A 47 0.13 7.38 6.81
N ILE A 48 -0.26 6.12 6.68
CA ILE A 48 -1.58 5.72 6.15
C ILE A 48 -2.71 6.28 7.03
N SER A 49 -2.53 6.25 8.36
CA SER A 49 -3.52 6.80 9.28
C SER A 49 -3.67 8.31 9.15
N LEU A 50 -2.59 9.04 8.93
CA LEU A 50 -2.60 10.48 8.67
C LEU A 50 -3.26 10.81 7.33
N LEU A 51 -2.95 10.06 6.26
CA LEU A 51 -3.61 10.21 4.95
C LEU A 51 -5.12 10.04 5.08
N ARG A 52 -5.56 8.97 5.74
CA ARG A 52 -6.99 8.71 5.99
C ARG A 52 -7.65 9.81 6.81
N LYS A 53 -7.01 10.33 7.88
CA LYS A 53 -7.53 11.47 8.65
C LYS A 53 -7.73 12.72 7.79
N ASN A 54 -6.92 12.88 6.75
CA ASN A 54 -7.03 13.97 5.76
C ASN A 54 -7.88 13.59 4.54
N LYS A 55 -8.68 12.51 4.62
CA LYS A 55 -9.56 12.03 3.55
C LYS A 55 -8.83 11.66 2.25
N ILE A 56 -7.57 11.25 2.36
CA ILE A 56 -6.77 10.71 1.26
C ILE A 56 -6.71 9.18 1.45
N PRO A 57 -7.55 8.39 0.76
CA PRO A 57 -7.50 6.93 0.85
C PRO A 57 -6.14 6.37 0.43
N THR A 58 -5.78 5.23 1.02
CA THR A 58 -4.63 4.43 0.60
C THR A 58 -5.13 3.09 0.06
N ILE A 59 -4.65 2.75 -1.13
CA ILE A 59 -4.95 1.49 -1.83
C ILE A 59 -3.64 0.72 -1.98
N ILE A 60 -3.63 -0.53 -1.54
CA ILE A 60 -2.49 -1.43 -1.67
C ILE A 60 -2.73 -2.31 -2.89
N ILE A 61 -1.77 -2.37 -3.82
CA ILE A 61 -1.83 -3.23 -4.99
C ILE A 61 -0.58 -4.08 -5.04
N THR A 62 -0.73 -5.40 -4.90
CA THR A 62 0.39 -6.35 -4.89
C THR A 62 0.10 -7.59 -5.73
N LYS A 63 1.17 -8.20 -6.24
CA LYS A 63 1.12 -9.51 -6.89
C LYS A 63 0.95 -10.64 -5.87
N GLU A 64 1.42 -10.45 -4.65
CA GLU A 64 1.25 -11.44 -3.60
C GLU A 64 -0.21 -11.61 -3.20
N ASN A 65 -0.59 -12.79 -2.74
CA ASN A 65 -1.88 -13.07 -2.11
C ASN A 65 -1.62 -13.85 -0.81
N THR A 66 -1.24 -13.13 0.24
CA THR A 66 -0.84 -13.73 1.52
C THR A 66 -1.70 -13.22 2.67
N MET A 67 -1.89 -14.07 3.69
CA MET A 67 -2.64 -13.70 4.90
C MET A 67 -1.99 -12.54 5.66
N MET A 68 -0.67 -12.40 5.61
CA MET A 68 0.08 -11.33 6.25
C MET A 68 -0.30 -9.97 5.66
N VAL A 69 -0.33 -9.85 4.32
CA VAL A 69 -0.74 -8.63 3.63
C VAL A 69 -2.20 -8.30 3.92
N LYS A 70 -3.10 -9.30 3.83
CA LYS A 70 -4.53 -9.12 4.15
C LYS A 70 -4.78 -8.63 5.59
N LYS A 71 -4.06 -9.20 6.56
CA LYS A 71 -4.22 -8.82 7.97
C LYS A 71 -3.70 -7.41 8.21
N TRP A 72 -2.54 -7.08 7.62
CA TRP A 72 -1.96 -5.76 7.77
C TRP A 72 -2.80 -4.67 7.09
N SER A 73 -3.27 -4.88 5.85
CA SER A 73 -4.15 -3.94 5.14
C SER A 73 -5.43 -3.66 5.92
N LYS A 74 -6.07 -4.71 6.46
CA LYS A 74 -7.25 -4.60 7.32
C LYS A 74 -6.96 -3.77 8.57
N ASN A 75 -5.86 -4.03 9.27
CA ASN A 75 -5.47 -3.24 10.45
C ASN A 75 -5.25 -1.77 10.09
N MET A 76 -4.67 -1.51 8.92
CA MET A 76 -4.43 -0.16 8.43
C MET A 76 -5.68 0.50 7.83
N LYS A 77 -6.82 -0.21 7.71
CA LYS A 77 -8.03 0.25 7.03
C LYS A 77 -7.72 0.80 5.63
N ALA A 78 -6.85 0.09 4.91
CA ALA A 78 -6.48 0.37 3.53
C ALA A 78 -7.17 -0.65 2.61
N GLU A 79 -7.62 -0.19 1.44
CA GLU A 79 -8.16 -1.08 0.41
C GLU A 79 -7.04 -1.95 -0.16
N LEU A 80 -7.34 -3.20 -0.52
CA LEU A 80 -6.35 -4.17 -0.99
C LEU A 80 -6.80 -4.82 -2.29
N PHE A 81 -5.94 -4.75 -3.31
CA PHE A 81 -5.98 -5.58 -4.50
C PHE A 81 -4.75 -6.49 -4.49
N ASP A 82 -4.95 -7.76 -4.13
CA ASP A 82 -3.91 -8.78 -4.04
C ASP A 82 -4.02 -9.80 -5.20
N GLY A 83 -2.94 -10.56 -5.45
CA GLY A 83 -2.89 -11.46 -6.61
C GLY A 83 -2.88 -10.76 -7.97
N VAL A 84 -2.57 -9.46 -8.03
CA VAL A 84 -2.66 -8.65 -9.25
C VAL A 84 -1.37 -8.78 -10.08
N LEU A 85 -1.47 -9.40 -11.26
CA LEU A 85 -0.36 -9.53 -12.21
C LEU A 85 -0.16 -8.26 -13.06
N CYS A 86 -1.26 -7.68 -13.56
CA CYS A 86 -1.24 -6.46 -14.38
C CYS A 86 -1.84 -5.29 -13.57
N LYS A 87 -1.00 -4.54 -12.86
CA LYS A 87 -1.46 -3.46 -11.97
C LYS A 87 -2.10 -2.30 -12.73
N GLU A 88 -1.68 -2.07 -13.97
CA GLU A 88 -2.16 -1.02 -14.87
C GLU A 88 -3.68 -1.11 -15.09
N LYS A 89 -4.22 -2.34 -15.13
CA LYS A 89 -5.66 -2.59 -15.28
C LYS A 89 -6.46 -2.19 -14.03
N ILE A 90 -5.83 -2.22 -12.86
CA ILE A 90 -6.47 -1.80 -11.61
C ILE A 90 -6.49 -0.28 -11.50
N LEU A 91 -5.41 0.39 -11.92
CA LEU A 91 -5.31 1.86 -11.89
C LEU A 91 -6.49 2.54 -12.59
N GLN A 92 -6.93 2.00 -13.74
CA GLN A 92 -8.08 2.53 -14.48
C GLN A 92 -9.40 2.43 -13.70
N LYS A 93 -9.56 1.41 -12.86
CA LYS A 93 -10.75 1.23 -12.01
C LYS A 93 -10.70 2.10 -10.77
N SER A 94 -9.53 2.21 -10.13
CA SER A 94 -9.34 2.99 -8.91
C SER A 94 -9.57 4.49 -9.11
N LEU A 95 -9.27 5.00 -10.31
CA LEU A 95 -9.43 6.42 -10.67
C LEU A 95 -10.90 6.85 -10.87
N GLN A 96 -11.83 5.92 -11.07
CA GLN A 96 -13.25 6.25 -11.24
C GLN A 96 -13.96 6.51 -9.91
N THR A 97 -13.33 6.15 -8.78
CA THR A 97 -13.92 6.17 -7.43
C THR A 97 -13.52 7.44 -6.64
N ILE A 98 -12.71 8.32 -7.22
CA ILE A 98 -12.09 9.50 -6.57
C ILE A 98 -12.51 10.77 -7.29
#